data_AF-A0A851HNM4-F1
#
_entry.id   AF-A0A851HNM4-F1
#
_cell.length_a   1.000
_cell.length_b   1.000
_cell.length_c   1.000
_cell.angle_alpha   90.00
_cell.angle_beta   90.00
_cell.angle_gamma   90.00
#
_symmetry.space_group_name_H-M   'P 1'
#
loop_
_entity.id
_entity.type
_entity.pdbx_description
1 polymer ?
#
loop_
_entity_poly.entity_id
_entity_poly.type
_entity_poly.pdbx_seq_one_letter_code
_entity_poly.pdbx_strand_id
1 'polypeptide(L)'
;MLNFPVPYPEELIYSTVARAGIREGIISPKELLDEVYGNRNVIATLDLPNQLSRISRWLLTGYSVEVIAYYHTLFPLYAPFIPEERRKRCLAWMAGESRGAVHLAMGVAASLVKVPGRVRYCPGCLKEQQRTYGEYFWKREWQIAGVDCCEKHGELIHAAIPRPLVNQHRYHDASPDTCPLFPQKPDCNESEMILTQVRELLKQRPAISPSYEQWSFHYHRLAQQSGFIRGQAHIDHAAIAETVSDHWPARFLRRYGLGIDRNSDYCWLRGIFRKHRKSFSYLQHIIVHHALLPECWSITDVIESVRESRMPLSPGPSESTWEAYIAATHGLTPDQHDWIKMLADRSPKKARVAAPALYARLYRYDRLWLKQVNQVQPRTQALKRKPRIDWRQRDRHYLTKLREILRFLRAAPRGPRHSQTYLLKQLGKLSTLEKTLDRLPRTRRLLARYTESVPEYQVRRLRNAWWELKQEFQYPPRWRLIRIAGLSETRLTDQARDYLHGLEENEEDTNDQGNQGQQPG
;
A
#
# COMPACT_ATOMS: atom_id res chain seq x y z
N MET A 1 -28.24 -1.08 -22.03
CA MET A 1 -27.94 0.36 -22.17
C MET A 1 -27.92 0.79 -23.63
N LEU A 2 -28.77 1.75 -24.01
CA LEU A 2 -28.91 2.22 -25.39
C LEU A 2 -27.93 3.36 -25.73
N ASN A 3 -27.42 4.09 -24.74
CA ASN A 3 -26.51 5.22 -24.96
C ASN A 3 -25.35 5.26 -23.95
N PHE A 4 -24.57 4.18 -23.87
CA PHE A 4 -23.39 4.13 -23.00
C PHE A 4 -22.36 5.20 -23.43
N PRO A 5 -21.86 6.04 -22.52
CA PRO A 5 -20.96 7.14 -22.87
C PRO A 5 -19.62 6.64 -23.38
N VAL A 6 -19.10 7.30 -24.42
CA VAL A 6 -17.71 7.11 -24.88
C VAL A 6 -16.77 7.81 -23.89
N PRO A 7 -15.70 7.14 -23.40
CA PRO A 7 -14.71 7.76 -22.54
C PRO A 7 -14.03 8.96 -23.21
N TYR A 8 -13.95 10.09 -22.51
CA TYR A 8 -13.14 11.24 -22.96
C TYR A 8 -11.64 10.99 -22.78
N PRO A 9 -10.78 11.73 -23.49
CA PRO A 9 -9.33 11.71 -23.23
C PRO A 9 -9.03 12.01 -21.76
N GLU A 10 -8.14 11.22 -21.16
CA GLU A 10 -7.76 11.31 -19.74
C GLU A 10 -8.89 11.08 -18.73
N GLU A 11 -10.07 10.62 -19.16
CA GLU A 11 -11.15 10.22 -18.27
C GLU A 11 -10.88 8.83 -17.66
N LEU A 12 -11.18 8.67 -16.37
CA LEU A 12 -11.23 7.37 -15.74
C LEU A 12 -12.46 6.57 -16.20
N ILE A 13 -12.30 5.26 -16.45
CA ILE A 13 -13.43 4.38 -16.78
C ILE A 13 -14.47 4.35 -15.66
N TYR A 14 -14.05 4.57 -14.41
CA TYR A 14 -14.93 4.82 -13.27
C TYR A 14 -15.90 5.99 -13.52
N SER A 15 -15.39 7.09 -14.08
CA SER A 15 -16.18 8.27 -14.44
C SER A 15 -17.14 7.99 -15.59
N THR A 16 -16.70 7.24 -16.59
CA THR A 16 -17.56 6.84 -17.72
C THR A 16 -18.77 6.04 -17.22
N VAL A 17 -18.56 5.10 -16.29
CA VAL A 17 -19.67 4.33 -15.67
C VAL A 17 -20.58 5.23 -14.82
N ALA A 18 -20.03 6.19 -14.08
CA ALA A 18 -20.83 7.16 -13.33
C ALA A 18 -21.72 8.00 -14.26
N ARG A 19 -21.18 8.47 -15.39
CA ARG A 19 -21.91 9.22 -16.42
C ARG A 19 -22.99 8.36 -17.09
N ALA A 20 -22.73 7.07 -17.30
CA ALA A 20 -23.74 6.16 -17.85
C ALA A 20 -24.99 6.12 -16.96
N GLY A 21 -24.79 6.08 -15.64
CA GLY A 21 -25.88 6.16 -14.67
C GLY A 21 -26.67 7.47 -14.77
N ILE A 22 -25.98 8.61 -14.93
CA ILE A 22 -26.65 9.92 -15.10
C ILE A 22 -27.47 9.96 -16.39
N ARG A 23 -26.90 9.56 -17.52
CA ARG A 23 -27.56 9.63 -18.84
C ARG A 23 -28.83 8.79 -18.91
N GLU A 24 -28.83 7.65 -18.22
CA GLU A 24 -29.97 6.72 -18.18
C GLU A 24 -30.89 6.99 -16.98
N GLY A 25 -30.60 8.00 -16.14
CA GLY A 25 -31.42 8.34 -14.97
C GLY A 25 -31.42 7.29 -13.85
N ILE A 26 -30.40 6.43 -13.80
CA ILE A 26 -30.31 5.33 -12.83
C ILE A 26 -29.81 5.84 -11.48
N ILE A 27 -30.69 5.85 -10.49
CA ILE A 27 -30.38 6.31 -9.12
C ILE A 27 -29.84 5.16 -8.25
N SER A 28 -30.29 3.93 -8.51
CA SER A 28 -29.91 2.74 -7.75
C SER A 28 -28.50 2.27 -8.14
N PRO A 29 -27.53 2.22 -7.21
CA PRO A 29 -26.20 1.70 -7.52
C PRO A 29 -26.23 0.25 -8.01
N LYS A 30 -27.14 -0.57 -7.49
CA LYS A 30 -27.23 -2.00 -7.86
C LYS A 30 -27.82 -2.20 -9.25
N GLU A 31 -28.78 -1.38 -9.63
CA GLU A 31 -29.35 -1.36 -10.99
C GLU A 31 -28.29 -0.94 -12.01
N LEU A 32 -27.51 0.10 -11.72
CA LEU A 32 -26.38 0.51 -12.58
C LEU A 32 -25.38 -0.64 -12.77
N LEU A 33 -25.11 -1.40 -11.71
CA LEU A 33 -24.23 -2.57 -11.80
C LEU A 33 -24.81 -3.71 -12.64
N ASP A 34 -26.12 -3.94 -12.58
CA ASP A 34 -26.78 -4.92 -13.44
C ASP A 34 -26.71 -4.52 -14.91
N GLU A 35 -27.08 -3.28 -15.21
CA GLU A 35 -27.07 -2.77 -16.57
C GLU A 35 -25.66 -2.82 -17.17
N VAL A 36 -24.67 -2.27 -16.47
CA VAL A 36 -23.32 -2.16 -17.01
C VAL A 36 -22.62 -3.52 -17.02
N TYR A 37 -22.62 -4.23 -15.88
CA TYR A 37 -21.79 -5.42 -15.70
C TYR A 37 -22.54 -6.75 -15.80
N GLY A 38 -23.86 -6.74 -15.61
CA GLY A 38 -24.63 -7.95 -15.31
C GLY A 38 -24.23 -8.58 -13.98
N ASN A 39 -23.70 -7.77 -13.04
CA ASN A 39 -23.16 -8.25 -11.76
C ASN A 39 -23.28 -7.21 -10.64
N ARG A 40 -24.24 -7.43 -9.73
CA ARG A 40 -24.52 -6.58 -8.56
C ARG A 40 -23.38 -6.45 -7.55
N ASN A 41 -22.35 -7.29 -7.62
CA ASN A 41 -21.30 -7.37 -6.60
C ASN A 41 -20.00 -6.66 -6.98
N VAL A 42 -19.98 -6.02 -8.16
CA VAL A 42 -18.83 -5.21 -8.60
C VAL A 42 -18.55 -4.10 -7.59
N ILE A 43 -17.27 -3.90 -7.29
CA ILE A 43 -16.77 -2.81 -6.46
C ILE A 43 -16.35 -1.66 -7.38
N ALA A 44 -16.84 -0.46 -7.10
CA ALA A 44 -16.55 0.77 -7.81
C ALA A 44 -15.13 1.26 -7.50
N THR A 45 -14.16 0.68 -8.18
CA THR A 45 -12.73 0.95 -7.97
C THR A 45 -12.22 2.02 -8.93
N LEU A 46 -11.56 3.06 -8.42
CA LEU A 46 -11.03 4.18 -9.21
C LEU A 46 -9.73 3.86 -9.97
N ASP A 47 -8.80 3.13 -9.35
CA ASP A 47 -7.43 2.99 -9.85
C ASP A 47 -7.27 1.81 -10.81
N LEU A 48 -7.58 0.59 -10.34
CA LEU A 48 -7.39 -0.67 -11.05
C LEU A 48 -8.71 -1.48 -11.01
N PRO A 49 -9.74 -1.05 -11.76
CA PRO A 49 -11.03 -1.73 -11.80
C PRO A 49 -10.95 -3.12 -12.45
N ASN A 50 -11.96 -3.93 -12.15
CA ASN A 50 -12.13 -5.28 -12.69
C ASN A 50 -13.32 -5.33 -13.66
N GLN A 51 -13.50 -6.48 -14.31
CA GLN A 51 -14.58 -6.75 -15.26
C GLN A 51 -14.61 -5.78 -16.46
N LEU A 52 -13.45 -5.31 -16.90
CA LEU A 52 -13.34 -4.41 -18.05
C LEU A 52 -13.93 -5.01 -19.34
N SER A 53 -13.94 -6.34 -19.49
CA SER A 53 -14.60 -7.00 -20.62
C SER A 53 -16.10 -6.71 -20.66
N ARG A 54 -16.75 -6.53 -19.50
CA ARG A 54 -18.18 -6.19 -19.43
C ARG A 54 -18.45 -4.75 -19.88
N ILE A 55 -17.51 -3.85 -19.65
CA ILE A 55 -17.59 -2.44 -20.09
C ILE A 55 -17.29 -2.35 -21.59
N SER A 56 -16.26 -3.07 -22.05
CA SER A 56 -15.83 -3.11 -23.45
C SER A 56 -16.96 -3.44 -24.43
N ARG A 57 -17.93 -4.29 -24.05
CA ARG A 57 -19.09 -4.62 -24.88
C ARG A 57 -19.98 -3.43 -25.25
N TRP A 58 -19.95 -2.37 -24.43
CA TRP A 58 -20.77 -1.17 -24.62
C TRP A 58 -20.06 -0.10 -25.46
N LEU A 59 -18.77 -0.28 -25.71
CA LEU A 59 -17.94 0.68 -26.41
C LEU A 59 -17.71 0.26 -27.86
N LEU A 60 -17.37 1.23 -28.70
CA LEU A 60 -17.09 1.01 -30.13
C LEU A 60 -15.92 0.03 -30.34
N THR A 61 -15.88 -0.54 -31.54
CA THR A 61 -14.74 -1.32 -32.04
C THR A 61 -13.45 -0.51 -31.89
N GLY A 62 -12.57 -0.96 -30.98
CA GLY A 62 -11.32 -0.25 -30.63
C GLY A 62 -11.04 -0.19 -29.12
N TYR A 63 -12.07 -0.25 -28.28
CA TYR A 63 -11.91 -0.25 -26.81
C TYR A 63 -11.73 -1.67 -26.26
N SER A 64 -10.60 -2.30 -26.58
CA SER A 64 -10.21 -3.58 -25.95
C SER A 64 -9.95 -3.40 -24.45
N VAL A 65 -9.91 -4.51 -23.70
CA VAL A 65 -9.54 -4.47 -22.28
C VAL A 65 -8.18 -3.80 -22.05
N GLU A 66 -7.20 -4.08 -22.92
CA GLU A 66 -5.87 -3.49 -22.82
C GLU A 66 -5.91 -1.98 -23.10
N VAL A 67 -6.69 -1.54 -24.10
CA VAL A 67 -6.90 -0.11 -24.38
C VAL A 67 -7.56 0.58 -23.19
N ILE A 68 -8.65 0.03 -22.65
CA ILE A 68 -9.32 0.62 -21.48
C ILE A 68 -8.36 0.69 -20.29
N ALA A 69 -7.62 -0.39 -20.02
CA ALA A 69 -6.66 -0.43 -18.92
C ALA A 69 -5.59 0.67 -19.07
N TYR A 70 -5.00 0.83 -20.26
CA TYR A 70 -3.92 1.80 -20.45
C TYR A 70 -4.40 3.26 -20.55
N TYR A 71 -5.55 3.52 -21.15
CA TYR A 71 -5.98 4.91 -21.44
C TYR A 71 -7.06 5.43 -20.49
N HIS A 72 -7.74 4.55 -19.76
CA HIS A 72 -8.85 4.94 -18.86
C HIS A 72 -8.73 4.36 -17.45
N THR A 73 -7.55 3.88 -17.04
CA THR A 73 -7.25 3.51 -15.64
C THR A 73 -5.87 4.00 -15.21
N LEU A 74 -5.47 3.70 -13.97
CA LEU A 74 -4.13 4.01 -13.46
C LEU A 74 -3.11 2.87 -13.71
N PHE A 75 -3.47 1.83 -14.47
CA PHE A 75 -2.59 0.71 -14.81
C PHE A 75 -1.20 1.11 -15.37
N PRO A 76 -1.05 2.14 -16.24
CA PRO A 76 0.26 2.55 -16.76
C PRO A 76 1.27 2.99 -15.69
N LEU A 77 0.80 3.41 -14.52
CA LEU A 77 1.69 3.78 -13.40
C LEU A 77 2.36 2.59 -12.73
N TYR A 78 1.87 1.38 -12.99
CA TYR A 78 2.37 0.15 -12.39
C TYR A 78 3.05 -0.74 -13.43
N ALA A 79 2.47 -0.83 -14.62
CA ALA A 79 2.87 -1.78 -15.66
C ALA A 79 4.38 -1.81 -15.94
N PRO A 80 5.10 -0.69 -16.18
CA PRO A 80 6.53 -0.74 -16.51
C PRO A 80 7.45 -1.12 -15.34
N PHE A 81 6.93 -1.14 -14.11
CA PHE A 81 7.73 -1.39 -12.89
C PHE A 81 7.52 -2.80 -12.30
N ILE A 82 6.78 -3.65 -13.01
CA ILE A 82 6.52 -5.04 -12.64
C ILE A 82 6.99 -5.99 -13.76
N PRO A 83 7.35 -7.25 -13.46
CA PRO A 83 7.74 -8.20 -14.50
C PRO A 83 6.59 -8.49 -15.49
N GLU A 84 6.94 -8.77 -16.75
CA GLU A 84 5.97 -8.97 -17.85
C GLU A 84 4.90 -10.04 -17.55
N GLU A 85 5.30 -11.17 -16.97
CA GLU A 85 4.37 -12.24 -16.56
C GLU A 85 3.32 -11.74 -15.55
N ARG A 86 3.73 -10.81 -14.68
CA ARG A 86 2.82 -10.18 -13.73
C ARG A 86 1.92 -9.15 -14.42
N ARG A 87 2.44 -8.41 -15.40
CA ARG A 87 1.67 -7.42 -16.18
C ARG A 87 0.52 -8.12 -16.92
N LYS A 88 0.84 -9.17 -17.69
CA LYS A 88 -0.14 -9.99 -18.43
C LYS A 88 -1.21 -10.57 -17.51
N ARG A 89 -0.81 -11.14 -16.37
CA ARG A 89 -1.74 -11.71 -15.38
C ARG A 89 -2.70 -10.66 -14.82
N CYS A 90 -2.22 -9.45 -14.57
CA CYS A 90 -3.08 -8.40 -14.07
C CYS A 90 -4.04 -7.86 -15.13
N LEU A 91 -3.65 -7.80 -16.40
CA LEU A 91 -4.59 -7.49 -17.49
C LEU A 91 -5.70 -8.55 -17.58
N ALA A 92 -5.36 -9.84 -17.48
CA ALA A 92 -6.35 -10.92 -17.45
C ALA A 92 -7.31 -10.80 -16.26
N TRP A 93 -6.79 -10.43 -15.09
CA TRP A 93 -7.61 -10.18 -13.90
C TRP A 93 -8.48 -8.92 -14.00
N MET A 94 -7.98 -7.85 -14.63
CA MET A 94 -8.77 -6.64 -14.89
C MET A 94 -9.88 -6.90 -15.93
N ALA A 95 -9.65 -7.82 -16.87
CA ALA A 95 -10.65 -8.27 -17.84
C ALA A 95 -11.87 -8.92 -17.14
N GLY A 96 -11.62 -9.77 -16.15
CA GLY A 96 -12.62 -10.57 -15.45
C GLY A 96 -12.78 -10.25 -13.96
N GLU A 97 -13.11 -11.28 -13.16
CA GLU A 97 -13.23 -11.16 -11.71
C GLU A 97 -11.92 -11.53 -11.01
N SER A 98 -11.42 -10.65 -10.13
CA SER A 98 -10.13 -10.87 -9.46
C SER A 98 -10.17 -10.81 -7.93
N ARG A 99 -11.31 -10.45 -7.33
CA ARG A 99 -11.51 -10.30 -5.87
C ARG A 99 -10.35 -9.56 -5.15
N GLY A 100 -9.75 -8.57 -5.82
CA GLY A 100 -8.65 -7.74 -5.28
C GLY A 100 -7.23 -8.28 -5.55
N ALA A 101 -7.09 -9.37 -6.31
CA ALA A 101 -5.79 -9.94 -6.68
C ALA A 101 -4.92 -8.96 -7.48
N VAL A 102 -5.53 -8.07 -8.27
CA VAL A 102 -4.82 -7.03 -9.04
C VAL A 102 -4.05 -6.09 -8.12
N HIS A 103 -4.69 -5.46 -7.12
CA HIS A 103 -4.02 -4.56 -6.18
C HIS A 103 -2.92 -5.26 -5.37
N LEU A 104 -3.14 -6.52 -5.00
CA LEU A 104 -2.14 -7.31 -4.27
C LEU A 104 -0.91 -7.58 -5.14
N ALA A 105 -1.11 -8.04 -6.38
CA ALA A 105 -0.02 -8.35 -7.29
C ALA A 105 0.76 -7.10 -7.73
N MET A 106 0.05 -6.00 -7.96
CA MET A 106 0.64 -4.68 -8.23
C MET A 106 1.36 -4.08 -7.02
N GLY A 107 1.26 -4.71 -5.85
CA GLY A 107 1.93 -4.27 -4.64
C GLY A 107 1.34 -2.98 -4.05
N VAL A 108 0.12 -2.60 -4.42
CA VAL A 108 -0.53 -1.35 -3.98
C VAL A 108 -0.61 -1.30 -2.45
N ALA A 109 -1.03 -2.39 -1.82
CA ALA A 109 -1.12 -2.48 -0.36
C ALA A 109 0.26 -2.39 0.34
N ALA A 110 1.28 -2.99 -0.29
CA ALA A 110 2.65 -3.01 0.21
C ALA A 110 3.47 -1.76 -0.15
N SER A 111 2.95 -0.90 -1.03
CA SER A 111 3.60 0.32 -1.47
C SER A 111 3.83 1.27 -0.30
N LEU A 112 5.00 1.92 -0.30
CA LEU A 112 5.31 3.01 0.62
C LEU A 112 4.50 4.26 0.27
N VAL A 113 4.37 4.53 -1.03
CA VAL A 113 3.55 5.62 -1.56
C VAL A 113 2.09 5.22 -1.43
N LYS A 114 1.39 5.90 -0.53
CA LYS A 114 -0.03 5.66 -0.28
C LYS A 114 -0.89 6.43 -1.26
N VAL A 115 -1.97 5.78 -1.68
CA VAL A 115 -3.01 6.38 -2.50
C VAL A 115 -3.70 7.51 -1.70
N PRO A 116 -4.10 8.63 -2.33
CA PRO A 116 -4.86 9.68 -1.66
C PRO A 116 -6.09 9.12 -0.94
N GLY A 117 -6.33 9.56 0.30
CA GLY A 117 -7.42 9.07 1.14
C GLY A 117 -8.81 9.57 0.72
N ARG A 118 -8.89 10.48 -0.26
CA ARG A 118 -10.11 11.01 -0.85
C ARG A 118 -9.94 11.17 -2.35
N VAL A 119 -11.04 11.16 -3.09
CA VAL A 119 -11.06 11.51 -4.51
C VAL A 119 -10.74 13.00 -4.64
N ARG A 120 -9.98 13.38 -5.66
CA ARG A 120 -9.56 14.77 -5.88
C ARG A 120 -10.03 15.31 -7.21
N TYR A 121 -10.22 16.61 -7.31
CA TYR A 121 -10.63 17.29 -8.54
C TYR A 121 -10.06 18.70 -8.64
N CYS A 122 -10.15 19.26 -9.84
CA CYS A 122 -9.83 20.64 -10.12
C CYS A 122 -11.12 21.40 -10.50
N PRO A 123 -11.63 22.30 -9.64
CA PRO A 123 -12.77 23.17 -9.95
C PRO A 123 -12.68 23.89 -11.30
N GLY A 124 -11.52 24.46 -11.64
CA GLY A 124 -11.32 25.15 -12.91
C GLY A 124 -11.52 24.22 -14.11
N CYS A 125 -10.92 23.02 -14.06
CA CYS A 125 -11.12 22.03 -15.12
C CYS A 125 -12.57 21.51 -15.19
N LEU A 126 -13.28 21.36 -14.08
CA LEU A 126 -14.71 21.01 -14.12
C LEU A 126 -15.53 22.10 -14.84
N LYS A 127 -15.22 23.37 -14.61
CA LYS A 127 -15.85 24.51 -15.32
C LYS A 127 -15.54 24.49 -16.83
N GLU A 128 -14.30 24.18 -17.21
CA GLU A 128 -13.92 23.99 -18.62
C GLU A 128 -14.65 22.80 -19.24
N GLN A 129 -14.75 21.68 -18.51
CA GLN A 129 -15.45 20.48 -18.97
C GLN A 129 -16.92 20.77 -19.25
N GLN A 130 -17.61 21.47 -18.35
CA GLN A 130 -19.01 21.85 -18.57
C GLN A 130 -19.20 22.69 -19.82
N ARG A 131 -18.30 23.66 -20.06
CA ARG A 131 -18.36 24.54 -21.24
C ARG A 131 -18.07 23.80 -22.54
N THR A 132 -17.17 22.82 -22.51
CA THR A 132 -16.65 22.14 -23.71
C THR A 132 -17.48 20.91 -24.08
N TYR A 133 -17.87 20.12 -23.07
CA TYR A 133 -18.49 18.80 -23.24
C TYR A 133 -19.93 18.75 -22.75
N GLY A 134 -20.38 19.73 -21.96
CA GLY A 134 -21.70 19.71 -21.31
C GLY A 134 -21.85 18.73 -20.15
N GLU A 135 -20.78 18.00 -19.82
CA GLU A 135 -20.76 16.97 -18.77
C GLU A 135 -19.44 17.02 -17.98
N TYR A 136 -19.49 16.57 -16.73
CA TYR A 136 -18.33 16.51 -15.83
C TYR A 136 -17.74 15.11 -15.78
N PHE A 137 -16.41 15.02 -15.67
CA PHE A 137 -15.74 13.74 -15.54
C PHE A 137 -14.44 13.78 -14.73
N TRP A 138 -14.15 12.67 -14.04
CA TRP A 138 -12.93 12.52 -13.27
C TRP A 138 -11.73 12.27 -14.19
N LYS A 139 -10.74 13.17 -14.15
CA LYS A 139 -9.46 12.93 -14.82
C LYS A 139 -8.60 11.92 -14.04
N ARG A 140 -7.82 11.13 -14.77
CA ARG A 140 -6.85 10.17 -14.23
C ARG A 140 -5.81 10.84 -13.33
N GLU A 141 -5.18 11.90 -13.83
CA GLU A 141 -4.06 12.58 -13.17
C GLU A 141 -4.40 13.09 -11.76
N TRP A 142 -5.65 13.50 -11.52
CA TRP A 142 -6.08 13.98 -10.21
C TRP A 142 -6.01 12.91 -9.12
N GLN A 143 -6.01 11.63 -9.48
CA GLN A 143 -6.07 10.53 -8.51
C GLN A 143 -4.69 9.98 -8.11
N ILE A 144 -3.61 10.58 -8.61
CA ILE A 144 -2.23 10.07 -8.55
C ILE A 144 -1.43 10.73 -7.41
N ALA A 145 -0.83 9.93 -6.54
CA ALA A 145 0.04 10.44 -5.47
C ALA A 145 1.27 11.19 -6.03
N GLY A 146 1.62 12.33 -5.46
CA GLY A 146 2.66 13.21 -6.00
C GLY A 146 2.12 14.26 -6.98
N VAL A 147 0.91 14.08 -7.50
CA VAL A 147 0.17 15.11 -8.24
C VAL A 147 -0.83 15.76 -7.28
N ASP A 148 -0.50 16.93 -6.76
CA ASP A 148 -1.33 17.71 -5.83
C ASP A 148 -1.91 18.97 -6.48
N CYS A 149 -1.43 19.37 -7.67
CA CYS A 149 -1.93 20.53 -8.41
C CYS A 149 -2.29 20.20 -9.86
N CYS A 150 -3.21 21.00 -10.40
CA CYS A 150 -3.46 21.16 -11.81
C CYS A 150 -2.61 22.32 -12.34
N GLU A 151 -1.79 22.07 -13.37
CA GLU A 151 -0.96 23.08 -14.03
C GLU A 151 -1.72 24.35 -14.45
N LYS A 152 -3.00 24.21 -14.86
CA LYS A 152 -3.80 25.36 -15.35
C LYS A 152 -4.41 26.21 -14.25
N HIS A 153 -4.73 25.62 -13.10
CA HIS A 153 -5.63 26.25 -12.12
C HIS A 153 -5.12 26.21 -10.67
N GLY A 154 -4.14 25.36 -10.36
CA GLY A 154 -3.59 25.22 -9.01
C GLY A 154 -4.08 23.99 -8.24
N GLU A 155 -4.05 24.07 -6.91
CA GLU A 155 -4.20 22.96 -5.96
C GLU A 155 -5.49 22.15 -6.16
N LEU A 156 -5.36 20.82 -6.17
CA LEU A 156 -6.49 19.89 -6.27
C LEU A 156 -7.27 19.86 -4.95
N ILE A 157 -8.60 19.86 -5.06
CA ILE A 157 -9.50 19.82 -3.90
C ILE A 157 -9.93 18.40 -3.63
N HIS A 158 -10.07 18.05 -2.35
CA HIS A 158 -10.62 16.77 -1.90
C HIS A 158 -12.16 16.79 -1.95
N ALA A 159 -12.74 15.89 -2.74
CA ALA A 159 -14.18 15.64 -2.70
C ALA A 159 -14.59 14.95 -1.39
N ALA A 160 -15.87 15.00 -1.05
CA ALA A 160 -16.45 14.29 0.09
C ALA A 160 -16.54 12.76 -0.13
N ILE A 161 -15.73 12.20 -1.04
CA ILE A 161 -15.69 10.79 -1.39
C ILE A 161 -14.41 10.16 -0.80
N PRO A 162 -14.50 9.29 0.22
CA PRO A 162 -13.35 8.64 0.81
C PRO A 162 -12.76 7.54 -0.08
N ARG A 163 -11.48 7.24 0.09
CA ARG A 163 -10.78 6.12 -0.54
C ARG A 163 -10.11 5.25 0.55
N PRO A 164 -10.51 3.99 0.74
CA PRO A 164 -11.55 3.25 0.00
C PRO A 164 -12.96 3.80 0.23
N LEU A 165 -13.87 3.52 -0.71
CA LEU A 165 -15.26 3.94 -0.64
C LEU A 165 -15.99 3.31 0.55
N VAL A 166 -16.86 4.07 1.20
CA VAL A 166 -17.82 3.55 2.20
C VAL A 166 -18.91 2.74 1.48
N ASN A 167 -19.51 3.33 0.45
CA ASN A 167 -20.47 2.65 -0.43
C ASN A 167 -19.72 2.03 -1.61
N GLN A 168 -19.13 0.87 -1.39
CA GLN A 168 -18.23 0.20 -2.33
C GLN A 168 -18.85 -0.12 -3.70
N HIS A 169 -20.18 -0.09 -3.82
CA HIS A 169 -20.90 -0.37 -5.08
C HIS A 169 -21.35 0.90 -5.82
N ARG A 170 -21.10 2.09 -5.27
CA ARG A 170 -21.56 3.36 -5.87
C ARG A 170 -20.46 3.99 -6.73
N TYR A 171 -20.80 4.24 -7.98
CA TYR A 171 -20.04 5.14 -8.85
C TYR A 171 -20.50 6.56 -8.56
N HIS A 172 -19.55 7.43 -8.21
CA HIS A 172 -19.79 8.84 -7.93
C HIS A 172 -19.41 9.65 -9.16
N ASP A 173 -20.32 10.49 -9.61
CA ASP A 173 -20.08 11.44 -10.69
C ASP A 173 -19.29 12.66 -10.19
N ALA A 174 -18.81 13.47 -11.13
CA ALA A 174 -18.01 14.66 -10.87
C ALA A 174 -18.84 15.96 -10.89
N SER A 175 -20.16 15.88 -10.70
CA SER A 175 -21.02 17.06 -10.71
C SER A 175 -20.66 18.06 -9.61
N PRO A 176 -21.07 19.34 -9.74
CA PRO A 176 -20.91 20.36 -8.73
C PRO A 176 -21.49 19.99 -7.35
N ASP A 177 -22.54 19.17 -7.31
CA ASP A 177 -23.12 18.68 -6.04
C ASP A 177 -22.12 17.84 -5.25
N THR A 178 -21.32 17.04 -5.96
CA THR A 178 -20.25 16.22 -5.38
C THR A 178 -18.93 16.99 -5.26
N CYS A 179 -18.73 17.97 -6.15
CA CYS A 179 -17.50 18.71 -6.37
C CYS A 179 -17.74 20.22 -6.38
N PRO A 180 -17.93 20.86 -5.21
CA PRO A 180 -18.19 22.28 -5.14
C PRO A 180 -17.09 23.11 -5.83
N LEU A 181 -17.50 24.12 -6.60
CA LEU A 181 -16.57 24.92 -7.40
C LEU A 181 -15.95 26.05 -6.57
N PHE A 182 -14.85 25.75 -5.88
CA PHE A 182 -14.11 26.73 -5.08
C PHE A 182 -12.90 27.33 -5.84
N PRO A 183 -12.48 28.56 -5.51
CA PRO A 183 -11.20 29.10 -5.96
C PRO A 183 -10.03 28.22 -5.51
N GLN A 184 -9.07 28.00 -6.40
CA GLN A 184 -7.88 27.18 -6.15
C GLN A 184 -6.67 28.06 -5.82
N LYS A 185 -5.77 27.54 -4.98
CA LYS A 185 -4.49 28.20 -4.68
C LYS A 185 -3.47 27.89 -5.79
N PRO A 186 -2.63 28.86 -6.20
CA PRO A 186 -1.76 28.71 -7.37
C PRO A 186 -0.51 27.82 -7.16
N ASP A 187 -0.12 27.51 -5.92
CA ASP A 187 1.23 27.02 -5.63
C ASP A 187 1.35 25.48 -5.53
N CYS A 188 2.19 24.85 -6.38
CA CYS A 188 2.97 23.64 -6.04
C CYS A 188 4.00 23.28 -7.13
N ASN A 189 5.20 23.86 -7.05
CA ASN A 189 6.29 23.58 -7.99
C ASN A 189 6.69 22.09 -8.04
N GLU A 190 6.75 21.39 -6.90
CA GLU A 190 7.16 19.98 -6.87
C GLU A 190 6.13 19.06 -7.56
N SER A 191 4.84 19.39 -7.49
CA SER A 191 3.77 18.61 -8.13
C SER A 191 3.78 18.78 -9.65
N GLU A 192 4.20 19.94 -10.16
CA GLU A 192 4.19 20.21 -11.60
C GLU A 192 5.18 19.30 -12.33
N MET A 193 6.38 19.14 -11.80
CA MET A 193 7.37 18.24 -12.37
C MET A 193 6.90 16.78 -12.32
N ILE A 194 6.33 16.33 -11.18
CA ILE A 194 5.75 14.98 -11.09
C ILE A 194 4.63 14.81 -12.12
N LEU A 195 3.76 15.81 -12.27
CA LEU A 195 2.64 15.79 -13.21
C LEU A 195 3.12 15.59 -14.65
N THR A 196 4.18 16.30 -15.06
CA THR A 196 4.79 16.13 -16.38
C THR A 196 5.20 14.68 -16.62
N GLN A 197 5.96 14.08 -15.70
CA GLN A 197 6.42 12.69 -15.83
C GLN A 197 5.26 11.69 -15.75
N VAL A 198 4.25 11.96 -14.92
CA VAL A 198 3.05 11.14 -14.80
C VAL A 198 2.24 11.14 -16.10
N ARG A 199 2.10 12.29 -16.77
CA ARG A 199 1.41 12.37 -18.07
C ARG A 199 2.12 11.53 -19.12
N GLU A 200 3.44 11.55 -19.15
CA GLU A 200 4.21 10.69 -20.06
C GLU A 200 4.00 9.19 -19.76
N LEU A 201 3.90 8.80 -18.49
CA LEU A 201 3.49 7.42 -18.13
C LEU A 201 2.07 7.09 -18.59
N LEU A 202 1.11 7.99 -18.39
CA LEU A 202 -0.30 7.76 -18.74
C LEU A 202 -0.56 7.70 -20.25
N LYS A 203 0.35 8.28 -21.06
CA LYS A 203 0.33 8.23 -22.54
C LYS A 203 1.02 6.99 -23.11
N GLN A 204 1.73 6.21 -22.29
CA GLN A 204 2.46 5.05 -22.81
C GLN A 204 1.53 4.03 -23.47
N ARG A 205 1.95 3.55 -24.63
CA ARG A 205 1.30 2.44 -25.31
C ARG A 205 1.59 1.12 -24.59
N PRO A 206 0.70 0.12 -24.72
CA PRO A 206 0.99 -1.22 -24.23
C PRO A 206 2.32 -1.74 -24.78
N ALA A 207 3.21 -2.15 -23.87
CA ALA A 207 4.52 -2.66 -24.22
C ALA A 207 4.98 -3.71 -23.19
N ILE A 208 6.03 -4.45 -23.55
CA ILE A 208 6.64 -5.44 -22.65
C ILE A 208 7.27 -4.71 -21.47
N SER A 209 6.98 -5.17 -20.26
CA SER A 209 7.57 -4.60 -19.05
C SER A 209 9.02 -5.06 -18.85
N PRO A 210 9.93 -4.15 -18.46
CA PRO A 210 11.26 -4.53 -18.04
C PRO A 210 11.28 -5.48 -16.83
N SER A 211 12.28 -6.36 -16.79
CA SER A 211 12.52 -7.28 -15.67
C SER A 211 13.17 -6.59 -14.47
N TYR A 212 13.19 -7.25 -13.32
CA TYR A 212 13.93 -6.76 -12.16
C TYR A 212 15.44 -6.73 -12.41
N GLU A 213 15.95 -7.65 -13.21
CA GLU A 213 17.35 -7.68 -13.62
C GLU A 213 17.70 -6.44 -14.45
N GLN A 214 16.84 -6.08 -15.41
CA GLN A 214 17.01 -4.87 -16.22
C GLN A 214 16.96 -3.60 -15.35
N TRP A 215 15.99 -3.49 -14.44
CA TRP A 215 15.94 -2.38 -13.48
C TRP A 215 17.16 -2.34 -12.55
N SER A 216 17.65 -3.48 -12.07
CA SER A 216 18.85 -3.56 -11.23
C SER A 216 20.08 -3.06 -11.97
N PHE A 217 20.23 -3.48 -13.24
CA PHE A 217 21.32 -3.05 -14.09
C PHE A 217 21.25 -1.55 -14.38
N HIS A 218 20.06 -1.03 -14.69
CA HIS A 218 19.85 0.39 -14.92
C HIS A 218 20.26 1.25 -13.72
N TYR A 219 19.80 0.93 -12.52
CA TYR A 219 20.17 1.71 -11.32
C TYR A 219 21.66 1.59 -10.97
N HIS A 220 22.29 0.45 -11.24
CA HIS A 220 23.73 0.32 -11.11
C HIS A 220 24.47 1.22 -12.11
N ARG A 221 24.05 1.23 -13.39
CA ARG A 221 24.60 2.10 -14.42
C ARG A 221 24.39 3.58 -14.08
N LEU A 222 23.21 3.94 -13.60
CA LEU A 222 22.88 5.30 -13.17
C LEU A 222 23.81 5.77 -12.05
N ALA A 223 24.04 4.93 -11.02
CA ALA A 223 25.00 5.23 -9.96
C ALA A 223 26.42 5.40 -10.50
N GLN A 224 26.84 4.56 -11.46
CA GLN A 224 28.16 4.66 -12.09
C GLN A 224 28.33 5.95 -12.90
N GLN A 225 27.36 6.28 -13.75
CA GLN A 225 27.36 7.49 -14.58
C GLN A 225 27.34 8.77 -13.73
N SER A 226 26.70 8.71 -12.57
CA SER A 226 26.63 9.83 -11.63
C SER A 226 27.82 9.89 -10.66
N GLY A 227 28.86 9.05 -10.84
CA GLY A 227 30.07 9.07 -10.01
C GLY A 227 29.93 8.47 -8.61
N PHE A 228 28.83 7.77 -8.31
CA PHE A 228 28.55 7.19 -6.99
C PHE A 228 29.05 5.75 -6.82
N ILE A 229 30.19 5.41 -7.41
CA ILE A 229 30.85 4.12 -7.22
C ILE A 229 32.17 4.32 -6.49
N ARG A 230 32.31 3.68 -5.32
CA ARG A 230 33.57 3.60 -4.56
C ARG A 230 34.32 2.32 -4.92
N GLY A 231 35.61 2.45 -5.25
CA GLY A 231 36.46 1.32 -5.60
C GLY A 231 35.97 0.58 -6.86
N GLN A 232 35.98 -0.75 -6.84
CA GLN A 232 35.66 -1.54 -8.04
C GLN A 232 34.15 -1.75 -8.32
N ALA A 233 33.26 -1.67 -7.31
CA ALA A 233 31.82 -1.95 -7.51
C ALA A 233 30.87 -1.49 -6.38
N HIS A 234 31.33 -0.74 -5.37
CA HIS A 234 30.49 -0.44 -4.21
C HIS A 234 29.73 0.88 -4.40
N ILE A 235 28.40 0.83 -4.42
CA ILE A 235 27.58 2.04 -4.56
C ILE A 235 27.68 2.93 -3.31
N ASP A 236 27.96 4.21 -3.51
CA ASP A 236 27.94 5.24 -2.48
C ASP A 236 26.51 5.68 -2.15
N HIS A 237 25.86 4.90 -1.29
CA HIS A 237 24.52 5.20 -0.84
C HIS A 237 24.39 6.51 -0.04
N ALA A 238 25.48 7.03 0.54
CA ALA A 238 25.45 8.28 1.30
C ALA A 238 25.38 9.47 0.35
N ALA A 239 26.25 9.51 -0.66
CA ALA A 239 26.28 10.57 -1.67
C ALA A 239 24.98 10.62 -2.51
N ILE A 240 24.41 9.47 -2.85
CA ILE A 240 23.08 9.41 -3.51
C ILE A 240 22.00 10.01 -2.61
N ALA A 241 22.00 9.69 -1.31
CA ALA A 241 21.01 10.19 -0.37
C ALA A 241 21.12 11.71 -0.17
N GLU A 242 22.33 12.26 -0.19
CA GLU A 242 22.60 13.69 -0.19
C GLU A 242 22.05 14.36 -1.45
N THR A 243 22.47 13.89 -2.62
CA THR A 243 22.02 14.40 -3.93
C THR A 243 20.49 14.43 -4.05
N VAL A 244 19.81 13.36 -3.65
CA VAL A 244 18.34 13.29 -3.69
C VAL A 244 17.70 14.25 -2.67
N SER A 245 18.33 14.45 -1.50
CA SER A 245 17.82 15.37 -0.48
C SER A 245 17.97 16.83 -0.90
N ASP A 246 18.98 17.16 -1.72
CA ASP A 246 19.23 18.51 -2.22
C ASP A 246 18.20 18.91 -3.29
N HIS A 247 17.76 17.95 -4.12
CA HIS A 247 16.74 18.18 -5.14
C HIS A 247 15.31 18.15 -4.60
N TRP A 248 15.06 17.46 -3.48
CA TRP A 248 13.71 17.20 -2.99
C TRP A 248 13.51 17.69 -1.55
N PRO A 249 12.58 18.63 -1.32
CA PRO A 249 12.26 19.08 0.01
C PRO A 249 11.84 17.93 0.93
N ALA A 250 12.48 17.81 2.09
CA ALA A 250 12.23 16.71 3.01
C ALA A 250 10.76 16.61 3.45
N ARG A 251 10.03 17.74 3.46
CA ARG A 251 8.57 17.80 3.70
C ARG A 251 7.78 17.02 2.65
N PHE A 252 8.16 17.12 1.38
CA PHE A 252 7.49 16.45 0.26
C PHE A 252 7.72 14.94 0.34
N LEU A 253 8.98 14.53 0.50
CA LEU A 253 9.33 13.12 0.65
C LEU A 253 8.60 12.46 1.83
N ARG A 254 8.56 13.12 2.99
CA ARG A 254 7.83 12.60 4.16
C ARG A 254 6.33 12.47 3.93
N ARG A 255 5.71 13.42 3.21
CA ARG A 255 4.27 13.40 2.88
C ARG A 255 3.85 12.08 2.21
N TYR A 256 4.69 11.55 1.31
CA TYR A 256 4.40 10.31 0.58
C TYR A 256 5.08 9.06 1.16
N GLY A 257 5.59 9.13 2.40
CA GLY A 257 6.25 7.99 3.05
C GLY A 257 7.62 7.65 2.46
N LEU A 258 8.22 8.59 1.72
CA LEU A 258 9.52 8.47 1.05
C LEU A 258 10.63 9.25 1.77
N GLY A 259 10.43 9.61 3.04
CA GLY A 259 11.46 10.26 3.85
C GLY A 259 12.77 9.46 3.87
N ILE A 260 13.89 10.17 3.71
CA ILE A 260 15.23 9.58 3.67
C ILE A 260 15.84 9.68 5.07
N ASP A 261 16.00 8.55 5.74
CA ASP A 261 16.74 8.43 6.99
C ASP A 261 18.16 7.91 6.68
N ARG A 262 19.16 8.77 6.82
CA ARG A 262 20.57 8.48 6.54
C ARG A 262 21.13 7.38 7.45
N ASN A 263 20.54 7.19 8.64
CA ASN A 263 21.00 6.24 9.65
C ASN A 263 20.30 4.87 9.56
N SER A 264 19.31 4.72 8.67
CA SER A 264 18.55 3.48 8.52
C SER A 264 19.07 2.62 7.38
N ASP A 265 19.45 1.38 7.71
CA ASP A 265 19.81 0.34 6.73
C ASP A 265 18.62 -0.13 5.86
N TYR A 266 17.40 0.25 6.23
CA TYR A 266 16.15 -0.15 5.57
C TYR A 266 15.51 0.99 4.75
N CYS A 267 16.28 2.04 4.43
CA CYS A 267 15.83 3.12 3.56
C CYS A 267 15.47 2.59 2.16
N TRP A 268 14.31 3.02 1.63
CA TRP A 268 13.83 2.61 0.31
C TRP A 268 14.80 3.01 -0.82
N LEU A 269 15.49 4.14 -0.66
CA LEU A 269 16.47 4.67 -1.61
C LEU A 269 17.69 3.74 -1.69
N ARG A 270 18.17 3.19 -0.59
CA ARG A 270 19.20 2.12 -0.64
C ARG A 270 18.67 0.88 -1.34
N GLY A 271 17.38 0.57 -1.17
CA GLY A 271 16.73 -0.57 -1.79
C GLY A 271 16.70 -0.52 -3.32
N ILE A 272 16.41 0.66 -3.91
CA ILE A 272 16.25 0.80 -5.36
C ILE A 272 17.58 0.71 -6.13
N PHE A 273 18.71 1.02 -5.47
CA PHE A 273 20.07 0.85 -6.02
C PHE A 273 20.69 -0.53 -5.77
N ARG A 274 20.01 -1.40 -5.01
CA ARG A 274 20.45 -2.79 -4.80
C ARG A 274 19.75 -3.71 -5.81
N LYS A 275 20.14 -5.00 -5.85
CA LYS A 275 19.44 -6.00 -6.65
C LYS A 275 17.93 -5.96 -6.34
N HIS A 276 17.13 -5.64 -7.36
CA HIS A 276 15.68 -5.60 -7.29
C HIS A 276 15.16 -7.01 -7.02
N ARG A 277 14.34 -7.12 -5.98
CA ARG A 277 13.60 -8.35 -5.62
C ARG A 277 12.10 -8.11 -5.52
N LYS A 278 11.69 -6.86 -5.76
CA LYS A 278 10.34 -6.33 -5.67
C LYS A 278 10.27 -5.08 -6.55
N SER A 279 9.06 -4.72 -6.94
CA SER A 279 8.77 -3.46 -7.61
C SER A 279 8.92 -2.26 -6.68
N PHE A 280 9.28 -1.13 -7.26
CA PHE A 280 9.23 0.20 -6.65
C PHE A 280 8.14 1.01 -7.36
N SER A 281 7.53 1.96 -6.65
CA SER A 281 6.45 2.78 -7.22
C SER A 281 6.99 3.79 -8.23
N TYR A 282 6.17 4.17 -9.22
CA TYR A 282 6.51 5.23 -10.20
C TYR A 282 7.12 6.47 -9.54
N LEU A 283 6.57 6.93 -8.41
CA LEU A 283 7.05 8.12 -7.72
C LEU A 283 8.47 7.94 -7.17
N GLN A 284 8.84 6.74 -6.71
CA GLN A 284 10.22 6.45 -6.31
C GLN A 284 11.16 6.50 -7.51
N HIS A 285 10.75 5.98 -8.67
CA HIS A 285 11.54 6.09 -9.89
C HIS A 285 11.68 7.56 -10.29
N ILE A 286 10.60 8.32 -10.35
CA ILE A 286 10.64 9.74 -10.75
C ILE A 286 11.54 10.56 -9.82
N ILE A 287 11.43 10.39 -8.50
CA ILE A 287 12.26 11.12 -7.52
C ILE A 287 13.75 10.87 -7.77
N VAL A 288 14.13 9.62 -8.00
CA VAL A 288 15.54 9.25 -8.18
C VAL A 288 16.05 9.76 -9.53
N HIS A 289 15.31 9.53 -10.62
CA HIS A 289 15.74 10.01 -11.94
C HIS A 289 15.82 11.53 -12.00
N HIS A 290 14.86 12.24 -11.40
CA HIS A 290 14.89 13.71 -11.37
C HIS A 290 16.11 14.28 -10.65
N ALA A 291 16.61 13.60 -9.61
CA ALA A 291 17.75 14.07 -8.85
C ALA A 291 19.11 13.71 -9.47
N LEU A 292 19.15 12.78 -10.43
CA LEU A 292 20.40 12.15 -10.90
C LEU A 292 20.63 12.26 -12.40
N LEU A 293 19.56 12.47 -13.18
CA LEU A 293 19.67 12.69 -14.61
C LEU A 293 19.80 14.19 -14.92
N PRO A 294 20.39 14.54 -16.07
CA PRO A 294 20.42 15.91 -16.56
C PRO A 294 19.03 16.52 -16.72
N GLU A 295 19.01 17.84 -16.90
CA GLU A 295 17.79 18.57 -17.29
C GLU A 295 17.20 17.99 -18.58
N CYS A 296 15.87 18.06 -18.71
CA CYS A 296 15.08 17.51 -19.84
C CYS A 296 14.95 15.97 -19.94
N TRP A 297 15.20 15.21 -18.86
CA TRP A 297 14.93 13.77 -18.86
C TRP A 297 13.42 13.44 -18.96
N SER A 298 13.11 12.28 -19.54
CA SER A 298 11.76 11.69 -19.54
C SER A 298 11.75 10.28 -18.96
N ILE A 299 10.74 9.98 -18.15
CA ILE A 299 10.51 8.64 -17.61
C ILE A 299 10.25 7.60 -18.71
N THR A 300 9.70 8.00 -19.86
CA THR A 300 9.45 7.09 -20.98
C THR A 300 10.74 6.62 -21.61
N ASP A 301 11.68 7.55 -21.80
CA ASP A 301 12.99 7.26 -22.39
C ASP A 301 13.82 6.39 -21.45
N VAL A 302 13.71 6.64 -20.14
CA VAL A 302 14.27 5.76 -19.11
C VAL A 302 13.70 4.34 -19.24
N ILE A 303 12.36 4.20 -19.30
CA ILE A 303 11.72 2.88 -19.42
C ILE A 303 12.16 2.17 -20.70
N GLU A 304 12.24 2.88 -21.83
CA GLU A 304 12.70 2.32 -23.10
C GLU A 304 14.15 1.87 -23.01
N SER A 305 15.04 2.72 -22.48
CA SER A 305 16.45 2.36 -22.26
C SER A 305 16.61 1.13 -21.37
N VAL A 306 15.77 1.00 -20.32
CA VAL A 306 15.78 -0.17 -19.43
C VAL A 306 15.29 -1.41 -20.18
N ARG A 307 14.25 -1.27 -21.03
CA ARG A 307 13.71 -2.36 -21.85
C ARG A 307 14.72 -2.84 -22.90
N GLU A 308 15.39 -1.93 -23.57
CA GLU A 308 16.38 -2.19 -24.62
C GLU A 308 17.73 -2.64 -24.07
N SER A 309 17.97 -2.48 -22.77
CA SER A 309 19.20 -2.90 -22.11
C SER A 309 19.45 -4.39 -22.35
N ARG A 310 20.37 -4.68 -23.28
CA ARG A 310 20.92 -6.01 -23.50
C ARG A 310 21.64 -6.40 -22.23
N MET A 311 21.01 -7.27 -21.44
CA MET A 311 21.73 -7.98 -20.39
C MET A 311 22.91 -8.69 -21.06
N PRO A 312 24.11 -8.69 -20.46
CA PRO A 312 25.12 -9.65 -20.86
C PRO A 312 24.44 -11.02 -20.81
N LEU A 313 24.32 -11.68 -21.95
CA LEU A 313 23.95 -13.10 -21.98
C LEU A 313 24.89 -13.76 -20.98
N SER A 314 24.36 -14.34 -19.91
CA SER A 314 25.06 -15.47 -19.31
C SER A 314 25.30 -16.43 -20.49
N PRO A 315 26.54 -16.87 -20.76
CA PRO A 315 26.77 -17.79 -21.86
C PRO A 315 25.89 -19.01 -21.62
N GLY A 316 24.83 -19.14 -22.43
CA GLY A 316 24.12 -20.39 -22.60
C GLY A 316 25.01 -21.34 -23.42
N PRO A 317 24.81 -22.66 -23.28
CA PRO A 317 25.75 -23.64 -23.80
C PRO A 317 25.69 -23.64 -25.34
N SER A 318 26.79 -23.30 -26.02
CA SER A 318 26.96 -23.64 -27.44
C SER A 318 27.58 -25.03 -27.55
N GLU A 319 26.99 -25.83 -28.42
CA GLU A 319 27.12 -27.27 -28.67
C GLU A 319 28.49 -27.83 -29.09
N SER A 320 29.62 -27.19 -28.81
CA SER A 320 30.93 -27.67 -29.32
C SER A 320 31.93 -28.15 -28.26
N THR A 321 31.50 -28.38 -27.01
CA THR A 321 32.43 -28.82 -25.94
C THR A 321 31.93 -30.02 -25.13
N TRP A 322 30.73 -30.54 -25.39
CA TRP A 322 30.20 -31.67 -24.61
C TRP A 322 30.94 -32.99 -24.90
N GLU A 323 31.41 -33.18 -26.13
CA GLU A 323 32.20 -34.36 -26.52
C GLU A 323 33.65 -34.29 -26.02
N ALA A 324 34.21 -33.08 -25.86
CA ALA A 324 35.49 -32.87 -25.19
C ALA A 324 35.41 -33.04 -23.66
N TYR A 325 34.22 -32.83 -23.06
CA TYR A 325 34.00 -32.94 -21.62
C TYR A 325 33.92 -34.39 -21.14
N ILE A 326 33.42 -35.31 -21.96
CA ILE A 326 33.35 -36.75 -21.61
C ILE A 326 34.70 -37.44 -21.80
N ALA A 327 35.59 -36.93 -22.65
CA ALA A 327 36.91 -37.51 -22.90
C ALA A 327 37.95 -37.25 -21.78
N ALA A 328 37.67 -36.36 -20.81
CA ALA A 328 38.64 -35.92 -19.80
C ALA A 328 38.34 -36.38 -18.36
N THR A 329 37.51 -37.42 -18.15
CA THR A 329 37.33 -38.07 -16.84
C THR A 329 38.51 -38.94 -16.38
N HIS A 330 39.72 -38.67 -16.87
CA HIS A 330 40.98 -39.15 -16.29
C HIS A 330 41.99 -38.00 -16.18
N GLY A 331 42.28 -37.58 -14.94
CA GLY A 331 43.43 -36.73 -14.60
C GLY A 331 43.08 -35.47 -13.80
N LEU A 332 42.81 -35.59 -12.49
CA LEU A 332 42.79 -34.45 -11.58
C LEU A 332 44.12 -33.70 -11.66
N THR A 333 44.09 -32.37 -11.75
CA THR A 333 45.31 -31.56 -11.88
C THR A 333 46.14 -31.59 -10.57
N PRO A 334 47.46 -31.33 -10.61
CA PRO A 334 48.29 -31.27 -9.39
C PRO A 334 47.74 -30.27 -8.36
N ASP A 335 47.27 -29.10 -8.83
CA ASP A 335 46.66 -28.09 -7.97
C ASP A 335 45.36 -28.61 -7.31
N GLN A 336 44.55 -29.40 -8.02
CA GLN A 336 43.33 -30.01 -7.46
C GLN A 336 43.66 -31.07 -6.40
N HIS A 337 44.71 -31.89 -6.62
CA HIS A 337 45.22 -32.84 -5.64
C HIS A 337 45.73 -32.14 -4.38
N ASP A 338 46.54 -31.10 -4.53
CA ASP A 338 47.09 -30.34 -3.41
C ASP A 338 45.98 -29.67 -2.60
N TRP A 339 44.94 -29.16 -3.26
CA TRP A 339 43.80 -28.57 -2.58
C TRP A 339 42.97 -29.58 -1.80
N ILE A 340 42.70 -30.76 -2.36
CA ILE A 340 42.02 -31.84 -1.63
C ILE A 340 42.85 -32.25 -0.40
N LYS A 341 44.17 -32.40 -0.55
CA LYS A 341 45.07 -32.72 0.56
C LYS A 341 45.02 -31.66 1.66
N MET A 342 44.98 -30.38 1.30
CA MET A 342 44.84 -29.29 2.29
C MET A 342 43.49 -29.29 3.01
N LEU A 343 42.44 -29.77 2.37
CA LEU A 343 41.11 -29.86 2.96
C LEU A 343 40.94 -31.05 3.92
N ALA A 344 41.86 -32.01 3.93
CA ALA A 344 41.86 -33.12 4.89
C ALA A 344 42.00 -32.61 6.35
N ASP A 345 42.86 -31.61 6.56
CA ASP A 345 43.19 -31.11 7.91
C ASP A 345 42.66 -29.69 8.18
N ARG A 346 42.10 -29.00 7.17
CA ARG A 346 41.75 -27.58 7.26
C ARG A 346 40.41 -27.29 6.61
N SER A 347 39.64 -26.37 7.19
CA SER A 347 38.44 -25.87 6.52
C SER A 347 38.79 -25.05 5.26
N PRO A 348 37.90 -24.96 4.25
CA PRO A 348 38.16 -24.20 3.02
C PRO A 348 38.64 -22.76 3.24
N LYS A 349 38.16 -22.12 4.31
CA LYS A 349 38.58 -20.77 4.70
C LYS A 349 40.02 -20.73 5.22
N LYS A 350 40.44 -21.74 6.00
CA LYS A 350 41.82 -21.87 6.50
C LYS A 350 42.79 -22.31 5.39
N ALA A 351 42.38 -23.24 4.52
CA ALA A 351 43.17 -23.66 3.37
C ALA A 351 43.46 -22.47 2.42
N ARG A 352 42.47 -21.59 2.20
CA ARG A 352 42.63 -20.39 1.36
C ARG A 352 43.63 -19.39 1.93
N VAL A 353 43.66 -19.21 3.24
CA VAL A 353 44.61 -18.32 3.90
C VAL A 353 46.03 -18.91 3.87
N ALA A 354 46.15 -20.23 4.00
CA ALA A 354 47.44 -20.90 3.99
C ALA A 354 48.08 -21.02 2.61
N ALA A 355 47.29 -21.19 1.54
CA ALA A 355 47.79 -21.28 0.16
C ALA A 355 46.98 -20.37 -0.78
N PRO A 356 47.13 -19.03 -0.65
CA PRO A 356 46.34 -18.07 -1.43
C PRO A 356 46.66 -18.14 -2.93
N ALA A 357 47.90 -18.45 -3.30
CA ALA A 357 48.31 -18.62 -4.70
C ALA A 357 47.65 -19.86 -5.34
N LEU A 358 47.65 -21.00 -4.64
CA LEU A 358 46.97 -22.23 -5.07
C LEU A 358 45.45 -22.00 -5.23
N TYR A 359 44.83 -21.36 -4.25
CA TYR A 359 43.42 -21.00 -4.33
C TYR A 359 43.13 -20.06 -5.50
N ALA A 360 44.00 -19.08 -5.77
CA ALA A 360 43.82 -18.16 -6.89
C ALA A 360 43.92 -18.87 -8.24
N ARG A 361 44.84 -19.84 -8.41
CA ARG A 361 44.93 -20.68 -9.62
C ARG A 361 43.67 -21.53 -9.80
N LEU A 362 43.26 -22.27 -8.77
CA LEU A 362 42.04 -23.07 -8.82
C LEU A 362 40.77 -22.23 -8.99
N TYR A 363 40.73 -21.01 -8.47
CA TYR A 363 39.58 -20.13 -8.66
C TYR A 363 39.50 -19.57 -10.09
N ARG A 364 40.65 -19.36 -10.74
CA ARG A 364 40.73 -18.88 -12.13
C ARG A 364 40.42 -19.99 -13.12
N TYR A 365 40.99 -21.17 -12.92
CA TYR A 365 40.95 -22.27 -13.90
C TYR A 365 39.92 -23.34 -13.56
N ASP A 366 39.65 -23.61 -12.28
CA ASP A 366 38.83 -24.74 -11.79
C ASP A 366 37.68 -24.31 -10.86
N ARG A 367 37.09 -23.14 -11.14
CA ARG A 367 36.17 -22.45 -10.22
C ARG A 367 34.96 -23.28 -9.77
N LEU A 368 34.40 -24.09 -10.67
CA LEU A 368 33.22 -24.91 -10.39
C LEU A 368 33.57 -26.12 -9.52
N TRP A 369 34.64 -26.84 -9.88
CA TRP A 369 35.22 -27.91 -9.07
C TRP A 369 35.58 -27.41 -7.67
N LEU A 370 36.28 -26.27 -7.57
CA LEU A 370 36.66 -25.65 -6.30
C LEU A 370 35.45 -25.27 -5.44
N LYS A 371 34.35 -24.80 -6.06
CA LYS A 371 33.10 -24.49 -5.34
C LYS A 371 32.39 -25.76 -4.87
N GLN A 372 32.37 -26.82 -5.67
CA GLN A 372 31.76 -28.10 -5.30
C GLN A 372 32.53 -28.76 -4.16
N VAL A 373 33.85 -28.93 -4.29
CA VAL A 373 34.69 -29.56 -3.25
C VAL A 373 34.62 -28.80 -1.92
N ASN A 374 34.61 -27.45 -1.96
CA ASN A 374 34.46 -26.64 -0.75
C ASN A 374 33.05 -26.67 -0.14
N GLN A 375 32.02 -27.05 -0.91
CA GLN A 375 30.64 -27.20 -0.42
C GLN A 375 30.38 -28.55 0.23
N VAL A 376 31.08 -29.59 -0.20
CA VAL A 376 30.94 -30.97 0.31
C VAL A 376 31.57 -31.12 1.70
N GLN A 377 32.48 -30.23 2.11
CA GLN A 377 33.12 -30.28 3.43
C GLN A 377 32.20 -29.85 4.58
N PRO A 378 32.13 -30.58 5.71
CA PRO A 378 31.20 -30.29 6.81
C PRO A 378 31.47 -28.91 7.43
N ARG A 379 30.44 -28.05 7.49
CA ARG A 379 30.52 -26.75 8.16
C ARG A 379 30.66 -26.92 9.67
N THR A 380 31.87 -26.71 10.19
CA THR A 380 32.11 -26.72 11.64
C THR A 380 31.52 -25.48 12.32
N GLN A 381 30.48 -25.75 13.11
CA GLN A 381 29.90 -25.03 14.27
C GLN A 381 29.40 -23.58 14.15
N ALA A 382 28.12 -23.43 14.50
CA ALA A 382 27.34 -22.22 14.58
C ALA A 382 27.75 -21.31 15.76
N LEU A 383 28.13 -20.07 15.45
CA LEU A 383 28.19 -19.00 16.45
C LEU A 383 26.76 -18.58 16.84
N LYS A 384 26.42 -18.75 18.12
CA LYS A 384 25.15 -18.30 18.74
C LYS A 384 24.88 -16.83 18.39
N ARG A 385 23.84 -16.58 17.59
CA ARG A 385 23.36 -15.22 17.25
C ARG A 385 22.70 -14.59 18.49
N LYS A 386 23.15 -13.40 18.89
CA LYS A 386 22.44 -12.56 19.88
C LYS A 386 21.00 -12.25 19.39
N PRO A 387 20.00 -12.18 20.27
CA PRO A 387 18.63 -11.92 19.87
C PRO A 387 18.50 -10.53 19.26
N ARG A 388 18.07 -10.48 18.00
CA ARG A 388 17.92 -9.30 17.12
C ARG A 388 16.84 -8.29 17.59
N ILE A 389 16.16 -8.57 18.71
CA ILE A 389 14.97 -7.83 19.13
C ILE A 389 15.03 -7.60 20.64
N ASP A 390 15.14 -6.33 21.05
CA ASP A 390 14.95 -5.91 22.43
C ASP A 390 13.44 -5.84 22.76
N TRP A 391 12.95 -6.89 23.42
CA TRP A 391 11.55 -6.98 23.83
C TRP A 391 11.20 -6.02 24.97
N ARG A 392 12.16 -5.61 25.80
CA ARG A 392 11.92 -4.66 26.90
C ARG A 392 11.65 -3.27 26.36
N GLN A 393 12.44 -2.84 25.37
CA GLN A 393 12.24 -1.55 24.70
C GLN A 393 10.89 -1.53 23.96
N ARG A 394 10.54 -2.61 23.26
CA ARG A 394 9.24 -2.73 22.58
C ARG A 394 8.06 -2.72 23.55
N ASP A 395 8.16 -3.40 24.69
CA ASP A 395 7.12 -3.41 25.71
C ASP A 395 6.90 -2.00 26.28
N ARG A 396 7.98 -1.23 26.50
CA ARG A 396 7.87 0.19 26.94
C ARG A 396 7.20 1.08 25.88
N HIS A 397 7.53 0.87 24.61
CA HIS A 397 6.95 1.61 23.49
C HIS A 397 5.44 1.37 23.37
N TYR A 398 5.01 0.10 23.34
CA TYR A 398 3.58 -0.23 23.23
C TYR A 398 2.78 0.15 24.46
N LEU A 399 3.38 0.03 25.66
CA LEU A 399 2.77 0.53 26.89
C LEU A 399 2.48 2.04 26.83
N THR A 400 3.41 2.83 26.30
CA THR A 400 3.25 4.29 26.17
C THR A 400 2.12 4.63 25.21
N LYS A 401 2.12 4.04 24.02
CA LYS A 401 1.04 4.21 23.04
C LYS A 401 -0.33 3.77 23.56
N LEU A 402 -0.37 2.63 24.26
CA LEU A 402 -1.63 2.13 24.82
C LEU A 402 -2.18 3.07 25.89
N ARG A 403 -1.33 3.70 26.71
CA ARG A 403 -1.76 4.73 27.67
C ARG A 403 -2.35 5.96 26.99
N GLU A 404 -1.77 6.41 25.88
CA GLU A 404 -2.29 7.53 25.09
C GLU A 404 -3.66 7.20 24.49
N ILE A 405 -3.80 6.01 23.90
CA ILE A 405 -5.07 5.52 23.37
C ILE A 405 -6.12 5.47 24.48
N LEU A 406 -5.79 4.90 25.65
CA LEU A 406 -6.71 4.82 26.78
C LEU A 406 -7.11 6.21 27.31
N ARG A 407 -6.21 7.20 27.27
CA ARG A 407 -6.54 8.58 27.62
C ARG A 407 -7.60 9.16 26.69
N PHE A 408 -7.43 8.95 25.38
CA PHE A 408 -8.41 9.40 24.38
C PHE A 408 -9.76 8.68 24.52
N LEU A 409 -9.75 7.36 24.70
CA LEU A 409 -10.97 6.56 24.84
C LEU A 409 -11.76 6.87 26.12
N ARG A 410 -11.11 7.38 27.17
CA ARG A 410 -11.80 7.86 28.37
C ARG A 410 -12.45 9.23 28.17
N ALA A 411 -11.86 10.08 27.33
CA ALA A 411 -12.42 11.39 27.02
C ALA A 411 -13.66 11.29 26.10
N ALA A 412 -13.76 10.23 25.30
CA ALA A 412 -14.90 9.95 24.44
C ALA A 412 -15.61 8.64 24.86
N PRO A 413 -16.57 8.70 25.81
CA PRO A 413 -17.22 7.49 26.34
C PRO A 413 -18.18 6.83 25.34
N ARG A 414 -18.48 7.48 24.20
CA ARG A 414 -19.26 6.93 23.08
C ARG A 414 -18.35 6.20 22.09
N GLY A 415 -18.81 5.07 21.56
CA GLY A 415 -18.06 4.31 20.56
C GLY A 415 -18.09 2.80 20.80
N PRO A 416 -17.34 2.02 20.00
CA PRO A 416 -17.36 0.56 20.04
C PRO A 416 -16.83 -0.01 21.38
N ARG A 417 -17.07 -1.30 21.61
CA ARG A 417 -16.51 -2.03 22.76
C ARG A 417 -14.99 -1.95 22.75
N HIS A 418 -14.39 -1.65 23.90
CA HIS A 418 -12.94 -1.63 24.06
C HIS A 418 -12.38 -3.03 24.27
N SER A 419 -12.58 -3.93 23.29
CA SER A 419 -12.05 -5.30 23.36
C SER A 419 -10.54 -5.34 23.22
N GLN A 420 -9.89 -6.43 23.65
CA GLN A 420 -8.44 -6.63 23.44
C GLN A 420 -8.08 -6.48 21.95
N THR A 421 -8.87 -7.07 21.06
CA THR A 421 -8.70 -6.96 19.61
C THR A 421 -8.83 -5.51 19.13
N TYR A 422 -9.79 -4.75 19.66
CA TYR A 422 -9.97 -3.34 19.34
C TYR A 422 -8.74 -2.51 19.75
N LEU A 423 -8.29 -2.66 21.00
CA LEU A 423 -7.12 -1.95 21.52
C LEU A 423 -5.84 -2.30 20.76
N LEU A 424 -5.64 -3.58 20.40
CA LEU A 424 -4.52 -4.03 19.57
C LEU A 424 -4.60 -3.50 18.13
N LYS A 425 -5.81 -3.34 17.58
CA LYS A 425 -6.02 -2.73 16.25
C LYS A 425 -5.61 -1.25 16.25
N GLN A 426 -5.90 -0.51 17.32
CA GLN A 426 -5.47 0.88 17.47
C GLN A 426 -3.94 1.05 17.53
N LEU A 427 -3.20 0.00 17.92
CA LEU A 427 -1.73 -0.02 17.91
C LEU A 427 -1.12 -0.27 16.51
N GLY A 428 -1.95 -0.54 15.48
CA GLY A 428 -1.55 -0.61 14.07
C GLY A 428 -0.85 -1.89 13.61
N LYS A 429 -0.71 -2.91 14.47
CA LYS A 429 -0.01 -4.19 14.17
C LYS A 429 -0.65 -5.43 14.83
N LEU A 430 -1.97 -5.59 14.71
CA LEU A 430 -2.77 -6.64 15.35
C LEU A 430 -2.14 -8.05 15.24
N SER A 431 -1.89 -8.53 14.02
CA SER A 431 -1.43 -9.91 13.76
C SER A 431 -0.05 -10.23 14.33
N THR A 432 0.80 -9.22 14.50
CA THR A 432 2.14 -9.38 15.08
C THR A 432 2.08 -9.31 16.60
N LEU A 433 1.31 -8.37 17.13
CA LEU A 433 1.18 -8.16 18.57
C LEU A 433 0.45 -9.33 19.23
N GLU A 434 -0.62 -9.83 18.63
CA GLU A 434 -1.39 -10.98 19.14
C GLU A 434 -0.51 -12.20 19.36
N LYS A 435 0.40 -12.49 18.42
CA LYS A 435 1.35 -13.62 18.50
C LYS A 435 2.57 -13.36 19.39
N THR A 436 2.78 -12.12 19.82
CA THR A 436 4.00 -11.73 20.58
C THR A 436 3.69 -11.12 21.95
N LEU A 437 2.42 -11.12 22.38
CA LEU A 437 1.95 -10.59 23.66
C LEU A 437 2.62 -11.24 24.87
N ASP A 438 2.96 -12.54 24.79
CA ASP A 438 3.70 -13.24 25.85
C ASP A 438 5.08 -12.63 26.12
N ARG A 439 5.65 -11.94 25.12
CA ARG A 439 6.95 -11.26 25.22
C ARG A 439 6.83 -9.78 25.63
N LEU A 440 5.60 -9.31 25.89
CA LEU A 440 5.28 -7.92 26.23
C LEU A 440 4.45 -7.86 27.55
N PRO A 441 5.04 -8.26 28.70
CA PRO A 441 4.30 -8.46 29.94
C PRO A 441 3.62 -7.20 30.47
N ARG A 442 4.23 -6.02 30.31
CA ARG A 442 3.62 -4.75 30.80
C ARG A 442 2.45 -4.35 29.93
N THR A 443 2.59 -4.46 28.61
CA THR A 443 1.52 -4.18 27.65
C THR A 443 0.36 -5.16 27.84
N ARG A 444 0.64 -6.46 28.01
CA ARG A 444 -0.36 -7.50 28.27
C ARG A 444 -1.15 -7.22 29.55
N ARG A 445 -0.46 -6.88 30.66
CA ARG A 445 -1.12 -6.55 31.93
C ARG A 445 -2.04 -5.33 31.79
N LEU A 446 -1.61 -4.32 31.03
CA LEU A 446 -2.42 -3.13 30.79
C LEU A 446 -3.65 -3.44 29.92
N LEU A 447 -3.50 -4.25 28.87
CA LEU A 447 -4.62 -4.71 28.04
C LEU A 447 -5.65 -5.50 28.86
N ALA A 448 -5.21 -6.45 29.68
CA ALA A 448 -6.11 -7.25 30.51
C ALA A 448 -6.92 -6.37 31.48
N ARG A 449 -6.32 -5.30 32.02
CA ARG A 449 -7.00 -4.38 32.95
C ARG A 449 -8.03 -3.46 32.29
N TYR A 450 -7.86 -3.12 31.01
CA TYR A 450 -8.68 -2.11 30.33
C TYR A 450 -9.49 -2.67 29.15
N THR A 451 -9.47 -3.99 28.97
CA THR A 451 -10.33 -4.67 28.02
C THR A 451 -11.73 -4.77 28.61
N GLU A 452 -12.70 -4.28 27.86
CA GLU A 452 -14.10 -4.31 28.25
C GLU A 452 -14.76 -5.62 27.82
N SER A 453 -15.41 -6.28 28.77
CA SER A 453 -16.27 -7.43 28.56
C SER A 453 -17.57 -7.02 27.85
N VAL A 454 -18.36 -8.00 27.39
CA VAL A 454 -19.67 -7.71 26.78
C VAL A 454 -20.61 -7.05 27.80
N PRO A 455 -20.76 -7.55 29.04
CA PRO A 455 -21.59 -6.90 30.05
C PRO A 455 -21.19 -5.46 30.36
N GLU A 456 -19.90 -5.20 30.63
CA GLU A 456 -19.40 -3.85 30.93
C GLU A 456 -19.70 -2.86 29.79
N TYR A 457 -19.61 -3.32 28.53
CA TYR A 457 -19.96 -2.50 27.38
C TYR A 457 -21.45 -2.19 27.29
N GLN A 458 -22.32 -3.14 27.60
CA GLN A 458 -23.76 -2.89 27.65
C GLN A 458 -24.08 -1.87 28.77
N VAL A 459 -23.50 -2.04 29.95
CA VAL A 459 -23.64 -1.10 31.08
C VAL A 459 -23.14 0.31 30.71
N ARG A 460 -21.98 0.44 30.07
CA ARG A 460 -21.47 1.75 29.62
C ARG A 460 -22.43 2.44 28.65
N ARG A 461 -23.03 1.68 27.73
CA ARG A 461 -24.01 2.25 26.78
C ARG A 461 -25.30 2.69 27.46
N LEU A 462 -25.81 1.89 28.39
CA LEU A 462 -26.97 2.28 29.22
C LEU A 462 -26.67 3.55 30.02
N ARG A 463 -25.50 3.62 30.64
CA ARG A 463 -25.07 4.79 31.41
C ARG A 463 -24.94 6.05 30.55
N ASN A 464 -24.37 5.92 29.36
CA ASN A 464 -24.29 7.03 28.40
C ASN A 464 -25.69 7.51 27.96
N ALA A 465 -26.61 6.57 27.68
CA ALA A 465 -27.99 6.89 27.31
C ALA A 465 -28.75 7.56 28.46
N TRP A 466 -28.50 7.14 29.70
CA TRP A 466 -29.06 7.75 30.90
C TRP A 466 -28.63 9.21 31.07
N TRP A 467 -27.32 9.49 30.99
CA TRP A 467 -26.83 10.87 31.10
C TRP A 467 -27.35 11.79 29.99
N GLU A 468 -27.54 11.26 28.80
CA GLU A 468 -28.12 11.99 27.68
C GLU A 468 -29.59 12.34 27.94
N LEU A 469 -30.38 11.37 28.40
CA LEU A 469 -31.81 11.57 28.66
C LEU A 469 -32.12 12.35 29.92
N LYS A 470 -31.21 12.39 30.91
CA LYS A 470 -31.36 13.19 32.14
C LYS A 470 -31.45 14.71 31.89
N GLN A 471 -31.08 15.18 30.69
CA GLN A 471 -31.26 16.58 30.30
C GLN A 471 -32.72 16.92 29.95
N GLU A 472 -33.51 15.91 29.56
CA GLU A 472 -34.88 16.08 29.06
C GLU A 472 -35.93 15.44 29.98
N PHE A 473 -35.55 14.41 30.74
CA PHE A 473 -36.43 13.65 31.61
C PHE A 473 -35.85 13.59 33.01
N GLN A 474 -36.66 13.96 34.01
CA GLN A 474 -36.30 13.73 35.41
C GLN A 474 -36.07 12.23 35.65
N TYR A 475 -36.88 11.36 35.01
CA TYR A 475 -36.71 9.91 34.99
C TYR A 475 -36.87 9.38 33.55
N PRO A 476 -35.76 9.01 32.89
CA PRO A 476 -35.79 8.47 31.53
C PRO A 476 -36.55 7.14 31.41
N PRO A 477 -37.56 7.02 30.53
CA PRO A 477 -38.32 5.78 30.40
C PRO A 477 -37.48 4.64 29.81
N ARG A 478 -37.63 3.43 30.37
CA ARG A 478 -36.89 2.20 30.04
C ARG A 478 -36.72 1.94 28.54
N TRP A 479 -37.82 1.97 27.79
CA TRP A 479 -37.80 1.67 26.35
C TRP A 479 -36.92 2.66 25.57
N ARG A 480 -36.84 3.91 26.02
CA ARG A 480 -36.03 4.96 25.39
C ARG A 480 -34.56 4.82 25.74
N LEU A 481 -34.23 4.42 26.97
CA LEU A 481 -32.86 4.07 27.38
C LEU A 481 -32.29 2.93 26.54
N ILE A 482 -33.05 1.84 26.38
CA ILE A 482 -32.63 0.68 25.58
C ILE A 482 -32.43 1.10 24.12
N ARG A 483 -33.34 1.91 23.57
CA ARG A 483 -33.28 2.40 22.19
C ARG A 483 -32.05 3.28 21.93
N ILE A 484 -31.78 4.27 22.79
CA ILE A 484 -30.62 5.16 22.65
C ILE A 484 -29.31 4.41 22.87
N ALA A 485 -29.28 3.47 23.82
CA ALA A 485 -28.12 2.60 24.03
C ALA A 485 -27.85 1.62 22.88
N GLY A 486 -28.78 1.49 21.92
CA GLY A 486 -28.70 0.53 20.82
C GLY A 486 -28.67 -0.92 21.31
N LEU A 487 -29.48 -1.22 22.33
CA LEU A 487 -29.58 -2.51 22.99
C LEU A 487 -30.88 -3.22 22.59
N SER A 488 -30.89 -4.54 22.76
CA SER A 488 -32.08 -5.39 22.59
C SER A 488 -32.37 -6.03 23.92
N GLU A 489 -33.61 -5.95 24.39
CA GLU A 489 -34.02 -6.45 25.70
C GLU A 489 -33.76 -7.95 25.85
N THR A 490 -33.97 -8.71 24.77
CA THR A 490 -33.66 -10.15 24.67
C THR A 490 -32.18 -10.52 24.71
N ARG A 491 -31.26 -9.56 24.47
CA ARG A 491 -29.80 -9.78 24.40
C ARG A 491 -29.04 -9.07 25.52
N LEU A 492 -29.75 -8.56 26.52
CA LEU A 492 -29.15 -7.99 27.71
C LEU A 492 -28.49 -9.10 28.54
N THR A 493 -27.25 -8.87 28.94
CA THR A 493 -26.56 -9.69 29.94
C THR A 493 -27.14 -9.41 31.31
N ASP A 494 -27.11 -10.37 32.23
CA ASP A 494 -27.69 -10.23 33.59
C ASP A 494 -27.17 -8.98 34.30
N GLN A 495 -25.85 -8.75 34.30
CA GLN A 495 -25.26 -7.54 34.89
C GLN A 495 -25.77 -6.21 34.27
N ALA A 496 -26.12 -6.22 32.98
CA ALA A 496 -26.70 -5.04 32.32
C ALA A 496 -28.20 -4.90 32.62
N ARG A 497 -28.89 -6.01 32.89
CA ARG A 497 -30.28 -6.04 33.33
C ARG A 497 -30.39 -5.53 34.77
N ASP A 498 -29.52 -6.01 35.67
CA ASP A 498 -29.44 -5.53 37.05
C ASP A 498 -29.10 -4.04 37.11
N TYR A 499 -28.17 -3.59 36.27
CA TYR A 499 -27.86 -2.17 36.15
C TYR A 499 -29.05 -1.34 35.64
N LEU A 500 -29.82 -1.87 34.70
CA LEU A 500 -31.02 -1.21 34.19
C LEU A 500 -32.13 -1.14 35.26
N HIS A 501 -32.36 -2.22 36.01
CA HIS A 501 -33.32 -2.25 37.12
C HIS A 501 -32.91 -1.33 38.28
N GLY A 502 -31.63 -1.27 38.63
CA GLY A 502 -31.16 -0.31 39.63
C GLY A 502 -31.30 1.16 39.21
N LEU A 503 -31.43 1.47 37.92
CA LEU A 503 -31.80 2.82 37.46
C LEU A 503 -33.30 3.11 37.65
N GLU A 504 -34.12 2.06 37.72
CA GLU A 504 -35.58 2.09 37.94
C GLU A 504 -35.91 2.09 39.46
N GLU A 505 -35.20 1.36 40.31
CA GLU A 505 -35.48 1.33 41.77
C GLU A 505 -35.22 2.68 42.47
N ASN A 506 -34.30 3.50 41.93
CA ASN A 506 -34.12 4.89 42.37
C ASN A 506 -35.31 5.82 42.00
N GLU A 507 -36.26 5.34 41.19
CA GLU A 507 -37.53 5.98 40.83
C GLU A 507 -38.62 5.73 41.90
N GLU A 508 -38.54 4.60 42.64
CA GLU A 508 -39.53 4.22 43.66
C GLU A 508 -39.18 4.76 45.06
N ASP A 509 -37.90 4.78 45.46
CA ASP A 509 -37.46 5.29 46.77
C ASP A 509 -37.67 6.82 46.97
N THR A 510 -37.90 7.59 45.90
CA THR A 510 -38.25 9.02 45.99
C THR A 510 -39.74 9.32 45.93
N ASN A 511 -40.57 8.37 45.46
CA ASN A 511 -42.03 8.50 45.51
C ASN A 511 -42.62 8.10 46.87
N ASP A 512 -41.92 7.26 47.66
CA ASP A 512 -42.43 6.78 48.95
C ASP A 512 -42.17 7.75 50.14
N GLN A 513 -41.34 8.79 49.95
CA GLN A 513 -41.21 9.89 50.93
C GLN A 513 -42.23 11.02 50.73
N GLY A 514 -43.03 10.98 49.66
CA GLY A 514 -44.04 11.99 49.35
C GLY A 514 -45.45 11.68 49.85
N ASN A 515 -45.68 10.50 50.43
CA ASN A 515 -47.03 10.00 50.72
C ASN A 515 -47.26 9.56 52.18
N GLN A 516 -46.59 10.19 53.14
CA GLN A 516 -46.99 10.19 54.55
C GLN A 516 -47.20 11.63 55.03
N GLY A 517 -48.42 12.15 54.84
CA GLY A 517 -48.74 13.48 55.35
C GLY A 517 -50.04 14.08 54.85
N GLN A 518 -51.15 13.34 54.88
CA GLN A 518 -52.50 13.92 54.99
C GLN A 518 -53.52 12.82 55.35
N GLN A 519 -53.73 12.63 56.66
CA GLN A 519 -54.99 12.07 57.19
C GLN A 519 -56.02 13.22 57.27
N PRO A 520 -57.28 13.00 56.84
CA PRO A 520 -58.41 13.79 57.29
C PRO A 520 -59.21 13.04 58.36
N GLY A 521 -59.47 13.69 59.50
CA GLY A 521 -60.45 13.26 60.51
C GLY A 521 -59.84 12.64 61.75
#